data_AF-A0A2V2SD79-F1
#
_entry.id   AF-A0A2V2SD79-F1
#
_cell.length_a   1.000
_cell.length_b   1.000
_cell.length_c   1.000
_cell.angle_alpha   90.00
_cell.angle_beta   90.00
_cell.angle_gamma   90.00
#
_symmetry.space_group_name_H-M   'P 1'
#
loop_
_entity.id
_entity.type
_entity.pdbx_description
1 polymer ?
#
loop_
_entity_poly.entity_id
_entity_poly.type
_entity_poly.pdbx_seq_one_letter_code
_entity_poly.pdbx_strand_id
1 'polypeptide(L)' 'MGHMEVDFLCEALRLVLELDGQQHLADADAYRRDRRKDALLQQHGYFILRFLAQDAAKHLDRVLDNILGVLVSRRNKL' A
#
# COMPACT_ATOMS: atom_id res chain seq x y z
N MET A 1 11.46 -0.97 -20.01
CA MET A 1 11.26 -0.47 -18.63
C MET A 1 9.90 -0.99 -18.21
N GLY A 2 9.84 -1.86 -17.20
CA GLY A 2 8.61 -2.60 -16.88
C GLY A 2 7.50 -1.69 -16.35
N HIS A 3 6.26 -2.01 -16.70
CA HIS A 3 5.08 -1.40 -16.08
C HIS A 3 4.89 -2.02 -14.68
N MET A 4 4.60 -1.17 -13.69
CA MET A 4 4.32 -1.57 -12.32
C MET A 4 2.91 -1.11 -11.98
N GLU A 5 2.04 -2.07 -11.67
CA GLU A 5 0.65 -1.83 -11.31
C GLU A 5 0.51 -1.79 -9.79
N VAL A 6 -0.34 -0.90 -9.32
CA VAL A 6 -0.76 -0.74 -7.92
C VAL A 6 -2.29 -0.62 -7.89
N ASP A 7 -2.93 -1.03 -6.79
CA ASP A 7 -4.40 -1.03 -6.73
C ASP A 7 -4.98 0.38 -6.70
N PHE A 8 -4.41 1.26 -5.87
CA PHE A 8 -4.78 2.67 -5.83
C PHE A 8 -3.56 3.58 -5.73
N LEU A 9 -3.60 4.67 -6.49
CA LEU A 9 -2.56 5.69 -6.54
C LEU A 9 -3.15 7.06 -6.28
N CYS A 10 -2.56 7.79 -5.33
CA CYS A 10 -2.77 9.22 -5.14
C CYS A 10 -1.43 9.95 -5.36
N GLU A 11 -1.22 10.44 -6.58
CA GLU A 11 0.04 11.11 -6.97
C GLU A 11 0.31 12.37 -6.13
N ALA A 12 -0.73 13.18 -5.87
CA ALA A 12 -0.62 14.43 -5.11
C ALA A 12 -0.06 14.22 -3.68
N LEU A 13 -0.37 13.07 -3.07
CA LEU A 13 0.10 12.72 -1.72
C LEU A 13 1.29 11.76 -1.73
N ARG A 14 1.77 11.38 -2.93
CA ARG A 14 2.74 10.28 -3.12
C ARG A 14 2.34 9.06 -2.29
N LEU A 15 1.08 8.65 -2.39
CA LEU A 15 0.51 7.54 -1.61
C LEU A 15 0.06 6.42 -2.54
N VAL A 16 0.46 5.20 -2.20
CA VAL A 16 0.00 3.95 -2.82
C VAL A 16 -0.77 3.15 -1.78
N LEU A 17 -1.93 2.60 -2.17
CA LEU A 17 -2.65 1.61 -1.37
C LEU A 17 -2.68 0.28 -2.12
N GLU A 18 -2.36 -0.81 -1.42
CA GLU A 18 -2.41 -2.18 -1.93
C GLU A 18 -3.38 -3.02 -1.10
N LEU A 19 -4.10 -3.92 -1.75
CA LEU A 19 -5.03 -4.87 -1.15
C LEU A 19 -4.51 -6.30 -1.30
N ASP A 20 -3.95 -6.83 -0.22
CA ASP A 20 -3.37 -8.16 -0.20
C ASP A 20 -4.44 -9.24 0.00
N GLY A 21 -4.51 -10.20 -0.92
CA GLY A 21 -5.28 -11.42 -0.73
C GLY A 21 -4.62 -12.37 0.28
N GLN A 22 -5.40 -13.20 0.96
CA GLN A 22 -4.90 -14.23 1.91
C GLN A 22 -3.86 -15.19 1.29
N GLN A 23 -3.87 -15.33 -0.04
CA GLN A 23 -3.01 -16.23 -0.81
C GLN A 23 -1.64 -15.62 -1.15
N HIS A 24 -1.45 -14.31 -0.95
CA HIS A 24 -0.26 -13.57 -1.38
C HIS A 24 0.99 -13.82 -0.52
N LEU A 25 0.86 -14.52 0.62
CA LEU A 25 1.90 -14.65 1.64
C LEU A 25 2.62 -16.02 1.66
N ALA A 26 2.22 -16.97 0.79
CA ALA A 26 2.69 -18.37 0.88
C ALA A 26 3.90 -18.72 0.00
N ASP A 27 4.27 -17.87 -0.96
CA ASP A 27 5.37 -18.11 -1.91
C ASP A 27 6.55 -17.16 -1.67
N ALA A 28 7.74 -17.72 -1.41
CA ALA A 28 8.96 -16.96 -1.17
C ALA A 28 9.37 -16.08 -2.36
N ASP A 29 9.06 -16.49 -3.60
CA ASP A 29 9.35 -15.68 -4.78
C ASP A 29 8.36 -14.53 -4.96
N ALA A 30 7.07 -14.77 -4.65
CA ALA A 30 6.06 -13.71 -4.58
C ALA A 30 6.45 -12.66 -3.53
N TYR A 31 6.85 -13.09 -2.33
CA TYR A 31 7.33 -12.19 -1.28
C TYR A 31 8.52 -11.34 -1.75
N ARG A 32 9.50 -11.93 -2.44
CA ARG A 32 10.65 -11.16 -2.97
C ARG A 32 10.24 -10.16 -4.05
N ARG A 33 9.26 -10.49 -4.90
CA ARG A 33 8.74 -9.56 -5.92
C ARG A 33 8.04 -8.37 -5.26
N ASP A 34 7.17 -8.62 -4.28
CA ASP A 34 6.48 -7.58 -3.51
C ASP A 34 7.47 -6.65 -2.81
N ARG A 35 8.48 -7.20 -2.12
CA ARG A 35 9.51 -6.40 -1.46
C ARG A 35 10.33 -5.54 -2.42
N ARG A 36 10.60 -6.02 -3.65
CA ARG A 36 11.28 -5.23 -4.68
C ARG A 36 10.38 -4.12 -5.22
N LYS A 37 9.09 -4.40 -5.42
CA LYS A 37 8.07 -3.42 -5.81
C LYS A 37 7.98 -2.30 -4.77
N ASP A 38 7.83 -2.66 -3.49
CA ASP A 38 7.82 -1.70 -2.38
C ASP A 38 9.08 -0.83 -2.35
N ALA A 39 10.25 -1.45 -2.46
CA ALA A 39 11.52 -0.72 -2.44
C ALA A 39 11.63 0.27 -3.60
N LEU A 40 11.18 -0.12 -4.80
CA LEU A 40 11.20 0.78 -5.96
C LEU A 40 10.23 1.94 -5.77
N LEU A 41 9.01 1.70 -5.30
CA LEU A 41 8.03 2.74 -5.01
C LEU A 41 8.57 3.73 -3.95
N GLN A 42 9.18 3.21 -2.88
CA GLN A 42 9.81 4.02 -1.83
C GLN A 42 10.96 4.87 -2.37
N GLN A 43 11.82 4.32 -3.24
CA GLN A 43 12.90 5.07 -3.91
C GLN A 43 12.35 6.22 -4.76
N HIS A 44 11.15 6.08 -5.33
CA HIS A 44 10.46 7.14 -6.07
C HIS A 44 9.65 8.08 -5.16
N GLY A 45 9.82 8.00 -3.84
CA GLY A 45 9.20 8.88 -2.85
C GLY A 45 7.75 8.53 -2.51
N TYR A 46 7.25 7.36 -2.90
CA TYR A 46 5.92 6.91 -2.54
C TYR A 46 5.91 6.31 -1.13
N PHE A 47 4.87 6.64 -0.39
CA PHE A 47 4.50 5.96 0.85
C PHE A 47 3.47 4.89 0.51
N ILE A 48 3.67 3.67 1.00
CA ILE A 48 2.81 2.52 0.71
C ILE A 48 2.07 2.11 1.98
N LEU A 49 0.75 1.96 1.88
CA LEU A 49 -0.07 1.26 2.86
C LEU A 49 -0.63 -0.01 2.22
N ARG A 50 -0.55 -1.13 2.94
CA ARG A 50 -1.14 -2.40 2.50
C ARG A 50 -2.21 -2.83 3.48
N PHE A 51 -3.35 -3.29 2.98
CA PHE A 51 -4.46 -3.81 3.77
C PHE A 51 -4.83 -5.19 3.27
N LEU A 52 -5.36 -6.05 4.13
CA LEU A 52 -5.95 -7.29 3.65
C LEU A 52 -7.22 -6.96 2.87
N ALA A 53 -7.39 -7.55 1.69
CA ALA A 53 -8.60 -7.40 0.89
C ALA A 53 -9.86 -7.78 1.68
N GLN A 54 -9.73 -8.75 2.59
CA GLN A 54 -10.80 -9.16 3.49
C GLN A 54 -11.19 -8.06 4.50
N ASP A 55 -10.23 -7.30 5.01
CA ASP A 55 -10.49 -6.19 5.93
C ASP A 55 -11.16 -5.03 5.20
N ALA A 56 -10.72 -4.72 3.98
CA ALA A 56 -11.40 -3.74 3.13
C ALA A 56 -12.85 -4.14 2.84
N ALA A 57 -13.12 -5.44 2.67
CA ALA A 57 -14.47 -5.94 2.41
C ALA A 57 -15.37 -5.98 3.66
N LYS A 58 -14.83 -6.27 4.84
CA LYS A 58 -15.63 -6.51 6.07
C LYS A 58 -15.60 -5.37 7.09
N HIS A 59 -14.54 -4.55 7.06
CA HIS A 59 -14.20 -3.56 8.07
C HIS A 59 -13.69 -2.27 7.40
N LEU A 60 -14.41 -1.83 6.35
CA LEU A 60 -14.02 -0.69 5.53
C LEU A 60 -13.83 0.59 6.34
N ASP A 61 -14.68 0.82 7.34
CA ASP A 61 -14.59 1.92 8.31
C ASP A 61 -13.20 1.99 8.95
N ARG A 62 -12.70 0.86 9.47
CA ARG A 62 -11.38 0.79 10.11
C ARG A 62 -10.23 1.02 9.14
N VAL A 63 -10.36 0.54 7.90
CA VAL A 63 -9.37 0.78 6.84
C VAL A 63 -9.29 2.26 6.54
N LEU A 64 -10.43 2.93 6.35
CA LEU A 64 -10.50 4.36 6.08
C LEU A 64 -9.96 5.20 7.24
N ASP A 65 -10.31 4.86 8.48
CA ASP A 65 -9.80 5.54 9.68
C ASP A 65 -8.27 5.44 9.78
N ASN A 66 -7.70 4.28 9.46
CA ASN A 66 -6.26 4.09 9.45
C ASN A 66 -5.59 4.96 8.36
N ILE A 67 -6.13 4.98 7.14
CA ILE A 67 -5.64 5.83 6.04
C ILE A 67 -5.67 7.31 6.48
N LEU A 68 -6.78 7.77 7.04
CA LEU A 68 -6.93 9.14 7.52
C LEU A 68 -5.93 9.47 8.64
N GLY A 69 -5.78 8.59 9.63
CA GLY A 69 -4.84 8.75 10.74
C GLY A 69 -3.39 8.89 10.26
N VAL A 70 -3.00 8.10 9.26
CA VAL A 70 -1.68 8.19 8.62
C VAL A 70 -1.53 9.53 7.89
N LEU A 71 -2.53 9.94 7.10
CA LEU A 71 -2.48 11.20 6.35
C LEU A 71 -2.36 12.42 7.27
N VAL A 72 -3.14 12.47 8.35
CA VAL A 72 -3.04 13.54 9.37
C VAL A 72 -1.65 13.55 9.99
N SER A 73 -1.13 12.39 10.38
CA SER A 73 0.20 12.29 10.98
C SER A 73 1.32 12.73 10.02
N ARG A 74 1.18 12.46 8.72
CA ARG A 74 2.15 12.87 7.70
C ARG A 74 2.10 14.36 7.42
N ARG A 75 0.91 14.97 7.43
CA ARG A 75 0.77 16.42 7.28
C ARG A 75 1.44 17.19 8.42
N ASN A 76 1.38 16.66 9.65
CA ASN A 76 1.96 17.31 10.83
C ASN A 76 3.49 17.17 10.94
N LYS A 77 4.14 16.40 10.06
CA LYS A 77 5.60 16.19 10.03
C LYS A 77 6.30 17.01 8.93
N LEU A 78 5.54 17.73 8.11
CA LEU A 78 6.00 18.72 7.15
C LEU A 78 5.90 20.12 7.79
#